data_AF-A0A5S6QQV8-F1
#
_entry.id   AF-A0A5S6QQV8-F1
#
_cell.length_a   1.000
_cell.length_b   1.000
_cell.length_c   1.000
_cell.angle_alpha   90.00
_cell.angle_beta   90.00
_cell.angle_gamma   90.00
#
_symmetry.space_group_name_H-M   'P 1'
#
loop_
_entity.id
_entity.type
_entity.pdbx_description
1 polymer ?
#
loop_
_entity_poly.entity_id
_entity_poly.type
_entity_poly.pdbx_seq_one_letter_code
_entity_poly.pdbx_strand_id
1 'polypeptide(L)'
;MKTVAILVLFHSLYLIRGKVVVPTKTVTDLPDLMIRLGQLGEYFAKDAGNEKKIEKLNTIPPRCTMKCERKKKLHTKIGPGWNKEMGNACMVDCYVKKITKQEKDNKLVAEKVYHPL
;
A
#
# COMPACT_ATOMS: atom_id res chain seq x y z
N MET A 1 -5.63 -48.18 9.05
CA MET A 1 -6.09 -47.09 8.17
C MET A 1 -5.99 -45.78 8.95
N LYS A 2 -4.92 -45.02 8.71
CA LYS A 2 -4.49 -43.83 9.46
C LYS A 2 -4.69 -42.62 8.55
N THR A 3 -5.86 -42.00 8.54
CA THR A 3 -6.11 -40.88 7.59
C THR A 3 -7.22 -39.93 8.03
N VAL A 4 -7.33 -39.60 9.32
CA VAL A 4 -8.34 -38.61 9.79
C VAL A 4 -7.75 -37.49 10.65
N ALA A 5 -6.47 -37.55 11.02
CA ALA A 5 -5.86 -36.56 11.93
C ALA A 5 -5.30 -35.28 11.27
N ILE A 6 -5.34 -35.14 9.94
CA ILE A 6 -4.62 -34.07 9.23
C ILE A 6 -5.52 -32.87 8.84
N LEU A 7 -6.85 -33.03 8.83
CA LEU A 7 -7.76 -31.98 8.35
C LEU A 7 -8.15 -30.92 9.40
N VAL A 8 -7.94 -31.20 10.70
CA VAL A 8 -8.28 -30.24 11.77
C VAL A 8 -7.15 -29.25 12.06
N LEU A 9 -5.91 -29.55 11.67
CA LEU A 9 -4.76 -28.67 11.90
C LEU A 9 -4.65 -27.51 10.89
N PHE A 10 -5.35 -27.57 9.75
CA PHE A 10 -5.32 -26.48 8.76
C PHE A 10 -6.36 -25.39 9.00
N HIS A 11 -7.44 -25.67 9.74
CA HIS A 11 -8.44 -24.64 10.07
C HIS A 11 -7.99 -23.71 11.22
N SER A 12 -7.16 -24.19 12.14
CA SER A 12 -6.59 -23.37 13.22
C SER A 12 -5.47 -22.43 12.75
N LEU A 13 -4.84 -22.70 11.61
CA LEU A 13 -3.85 -21.80 10.99
C LEU A 13 -4.49 -20.68 10.16
N TYR A 14 -5.78 -20.78 9.82
CA TYR A 14 -6.51 -19.72 9.12
C TYR A 14 -6.94 -18.57 10.05
N LEU A 15 -6.98 -18.81 11.37
CA LEU A 15 -7.42 -17.83 12.37
C LEU A 15 -6.28 -17.03 13.02
N ILE A 16 -5.01 -17.33 12.71
CA ILE A 16 -3.82 -16.64 13.26
C ILE A 16 -3.17 -15.70 12.25
N ARG A 17 -3.56 -15.74 10.97
CA ARG A 17 -3.20 -14.68 10.03
C ARG A 17 -4.14 -13.51 10.28
N GLY A 18 -3.71 -12.64 11.20
CA GLY A 18 -4.26 -11.31 11.40
C GLY A 18 -4.69 -10.76 10.06
N LYS A 19 -5.96 -10.34 9.99
CA LYS A 19 -6.59 -9.75 8.83
C LYS A 19 -5.62 -8.75 8.23
N VAL A 20 -4.84 -9.18 7.24
CA VAL A 20 -4.17 -8.28 6.33
C VAL A 20 -5.34 -7.65 5.62
N VAL A 21 -5.72 -6.46 6.08
CA VAL A 21 -6.73 -5.64 5.44
C VAL A 21 -6.25 -5.52 4.00
N VAL A 22 -6.88 -6.29 3.13
CA VAL A 22 -6.61 -6.24 1.70
C VAL A 22 -7.11 -4.85 1.28
N PRO A 23 -6.22 -3.95 0.82
CA PRO A 23 -6.66 -2.62 0.46
C PRO A 23 -7.70 -2.76 -0.64
N THR A 24 -8.87 -2.18 -0.37
CA THR A 24 -9.96 -2.00 -1.32
C THR A 24 -9.44 -1.21 -2.54
N LYS A 25 -10.10 -1.38 -3.68
CA LYS A 25 -9.66 -0.81 -4.97
C LYS A 25 -10.44 0.46 -5.34
N THR A 26 -10.98 1.16 -4.36
CA THR A 26 -11.93 2.26 -4.57
C THR A 26 -11.29 3.62 -4.29
N VAL A 27 -11.83 4.67 -4.90
CA VAL A 27 -11.32 6.06 -4.80
C VAL A 27 -11.27 6.56 -3.34
N THR A 28 -12.07 5.95 -2.47
CA THR A 28 -12.09 6.14 -1.01
C THR A 28 -10.77 5.76 -0.33
N ASP A 29 -9.92 4.95 -0.96
CA ASP A 29 -8.67 4.49 -0.36
C ASP A 29 -7.52 5.49 -0.54
N LEU A 30 -7.64 6.48 -1.43
CA LEU A 30 -6.57 7.46 -1.65
C LEU A 30 -6.33 8.37 -0.42
N PRO A 31 -7.36 8.95 0.21
CA PRO A 31 -7.20 9.64 1.49
C PRO A 31 -6.55 8.76 2.56
N ASP A 32 -7.01 7.52 2.72
CA ASP A 32 -6.46 6.59 3.72
C ASP A 32 -4.99 6.25 3.45
N LEU A 33 -4.61 6.08 2.18
CA LEU A 33 -3.22 5.88 1.78
C LEU A 33 -2.35 7.12 2.03
N MET A 34 -2.90 8.32 1.90
CA MET A 34 -2.20 9.56 2.25
C MET A 34 -2.01 9.68 3.76
N ILE A 35 -3.02 9.32 4.57
CA ILE A 35 -2.91 9.27 6.02
C ILE A 35 -1.87 8.23 6.44
N ARG A 36 -1.93 7.02 5.88
CA ARG A 36 -0.95 5.94 6.12
C ARG A 36 0.48 6.37 5.76
N LEU A 37 0.63 7.14 4.67
CA LEU A 37 1.93 7.71 4.29
C LEU A 37 2.42 8.73 5.32
N GLY A 38 1.52 9.57 5.85
CA GLY A 38 1.82 10.52 6.94
C GLY A 38 2.26 9.80 8.22
N GLN A 39 1.49 8.81 8.67
CA GLN A 39 1.81 7.99 9.84
C GLN A 39 3.17 7.27 9.70
N LEU A 40 3.50 6.79 8.49
CA LEU A 40 4.84 6.25 8.21
C LEU A 40 5.96 7.30 8.33
N GLY A 41 5.69 8.51 7.85
CA GLY A 41 6.62 9.63 7.96
C GLY A 41 6.90 9.98 9.43
N GLU A 42 5.83 10.11 10.23
CA GLU A 42 5.91 10.35 11.67
C GLU A 42 6.65 9.24 12.41
N TYR A 43 6.39 7.98 12.06
CA TYR A 43 7.10 6.84 12.63
C TYR A 43 8.62 6.95 12.40
N PHE A 44 9.04 7.24 11.17
CA PHE A 44 10.48 7.36 10.88
C PHE A 44 11.12 8.60 11.50
N ALA A 45 10.36 9.68 11.69
CA ALA A 45 10.86 10.92 12.29
C ALA A 45 11.19 10.80 13.79
N LYS A 46 10.70 9.75 14.48
CA LYS A 46 10.97 9.53 15.90
C LYS A 46 12.41 9.11 16.22
N ASP A 47 13.12 8.50 15.26
CA ASP A 47 14.51 8.07 15.44
C ASP A 47 15.46 8.92 14.59
N ALA A 48 16.48 9.51 15.22
CA ALA A 48 17.58 10.17 14.52
C ALA A 48 18.30 9.17 13.59
N GLY A 49 18.55 9.56 12.33
CA GLY A 49 19.19 8.69 11.32
C GLY A 49 18.25 8.08 10.26
N ASN A 50 16.97 8.43 10.27
CA ASN A 50 15.98 7.96 9.29
C ASN A 50 15.64 8.99 8.19
N GLU A 51 16.43 10.04 8.02
CA GLU A 51 16.17 11.16 7.10
C GLU A 51 15.99 10.67 5.64
N LYS A 52 16.83 9.71 5.23
CA LYS A 52 16.72 9.06 3.90
C LYS A 52 15.43 8.27 3.70
N LYS A 53 14.82 7.76 4.77
CA LYS A 53 13.55 7.04 4.70
C LYS A 53 12.39 8.02 4.52
N ILE A 54 12.42 9.13 5.24
CA ILE A 54 11.44 10.22 5.10
C ILE A 54 11.53 10.81 3.68
N GLU A 55 12.73 11.05 3.17
CA GLU A 55 12.94 11.52 1.80
C GLU A 55 12.30 10.55 0.78
N LYS A 56 12.55 9.24 0.93
CA LYS A 56 11.91 8.21 0.07
C LYS A 56 10.39 8.27 0.14
N LEU A 57 9.79 8.48 1.31
CA LEU A 57 8.33 8.62 1.45
C LEU A 57 7.82 9.88 0.74
N ASN A 58 8.51 11.01 0.90
CA ASN A 58 8.18 12.28 0.25
C ASN A 58 8.29 12.21 -1.29
N THR A 59 9.09 11.28 -1.83
CA THR A 59 9.15 11.05 -3.28
C THR A 59 7.98 10.21 -3.82
N ILE A 60 7.17 9.56 -2.98
CA ILE A 60 6.06 8.71 -3.43
C ILE A 60 5.01 9.51 -4.20
N PRO A 61 4.46 10.63 -3.69
CA PRO A 61 3.48 11.43 -4.41
C PRO A 61 3.93 11.88 -5.80
N PRO A 62 5.06 12.59 -5.98
CA PRO A 62 5.48 13.07 -7.31
C PRO A 62 5.80 11.92 -8.27
N ARG A 63 6.36 10.80 -7.76
CA ARG A 63 6.66 9.62 -8.58
C ARG A 63 5.39 8.93 -9.08
N CYS A 64 4.37 8.85 -8.24
CA CYS A 64 3.09 8.26 -8.63
C CYS A 64 2.35 9.13 -9.63
N THR A 65 2.31 10.45 -9.42
CA THR A 65 1.76 11.41 -10.38
C THR A 65 2.43 11.28 -11.75
N MET A 66 3.76 11.30 -11.80
CA MET A 66 4.52 11.17 -13.05
C MET A 66 4.24 9.84 -13.78
N LYS A 67 4.14 8.73 -13.03
CA LYS A 67 3.81 7.41 -13.58
C LYS A 67 2.41 7.41 -14.20
N CYS A 68 1.43 7.99 -13.53
CA CYS A 68 0.05 8.03 -14.01
C CYS A 68 -0.14 8.99 -15.18
N GLU A 69 0.54 10.15 -15.19
CA GLU A 69 0.56 11.04 -16.35
C GLU A 69 1.19 10.38 -17.59
N ARG A 70 2.24 9.57 -17.42
CA ARG A 70 2.79 8.80 -18.53
C ARG A 70 1.79 7.77 -19.07
N LYS A 71 1.05 7.09 -18.19
CA LYS A 71 -0.02 6.15 -18.60
C LYS A 71 -1.16 6.88 -19.31
N LYS A 72 -1.60 8.03 -18.80
CA LYS A 72 -2.60 8.90 -19.43
C LYS A 72 -2.19 9.24 -20.86
N LYS A 73 -0.98 9.77 -21.05
CA LYS A 73 -0.46 10.11 -22.38
C LYS A 73 -0.46 8.92 -23.34
N LEU A 74 -0.15 7.72 -22.87
CA LEU A 74 -0.17 6.50 -23.69
C LEU A 74 -1.60 6.09 -24.07
N HIS A 75 -2.51 6.06 -23.09
CA HIS A 75 -3.91 5.71 -23.30
C HIS A 75 -4.66 6.70 -24.18
N THR A 76 -4.38 8.00 -24.04
CA THR A 76 -4.97 9.03 -24.91
C THR A 76 -4.44 8.95 -26.34
N LYS A 77 -3.20 8.47 -26.55
CA LYS A 77 -2.61 8.33 -27.89
C LYS A 77 -3.04 7.05 -28.63
N ILE A 78 -3.26 5.95 -27.91
CA ILE A 78 -3.40 4.61 -28.51
C ILE A 78 -4.74 3.93 -28.18
N GLY A 79 -5.42 4.39 -27.12
CA GLY A 79 -6.60 3.72 -26.56
C GLY A 79 -7.88 4.55 -26.62
N PRO A 80 -8.96 4.09 -25.96
CA PRO A 80 -10.29 4.70 -26.00
C PRO A 80 -10.40 6.01 -25.19
N GLY A 81 -9.29 6.67 -24.87
CA GLY A 81 -9.22 7.84 -24.00
C GLY A 81 -8.84 7.53 -22.55
N TRP A 82 -8.89 8.55 -21.70
CA TRP A 82 -8.52 8.47 -20.28
C TRP A 82 -9.58 9.15 -19.44
N ASN A 83 -10.16 8.42 -18.49
CA ASN A 83 -11.18 8.95 -17.57
C ASN A 83 -10.64 9.11 -16.14
N LYS A 84 -11.47 9.71 -15.28
CA LYS A 84 -11.13 10.03 -13.89
C LYS A 84 -10.91 8.76 -13.05
N GLU A 85 -11.72 7.74 -13.29
CA GLU A 85 -11.69 6.45 -12.59
C GLU A 85 -10.35 5.73 -12.83
N MET A 86 -9.87 5.73 -14.08
CA MET A 86 -8.55 5.19 -14.44
C MET A 86 -7.41 5.97 -13.78
N GLY A 87 -7.55 7.30 -13.69
CA GLY A 87 -6.61 8.15 -12.97
C GLY A 87 -6.51 7.79 -11.49
N ASN A 88 -7.66 7.70 -10.81
CA ASN A 88 -7.72 7.36 -9.39
C ASN A 88 -7.19 5.95 -9.13
N ALA A 89 -7.60 4.96 -9.93
CA ALA A 89 -7.11 3.59 -9.81
C ALA A 89 -5.59 3.51 -10.02
N CYS A 90 -5.04 4.29 -10.96
CA CYS A 90 -3.60 4.35 -11.17
C CYS A 90 -2.85 4.90 -9.93
N MET A 91 -3.40 5.94 -9.31
CA MET A 91 -2.81 6.56 -8.12
C MET A 91 -2.86 5.59 -6.94
N VAL A 92 -4.02 5.00 -6.64
CA VAL A 92 -4.20 4.00 -5.58
C VAL A 92 -3.22 2.83 -5.74
N ASP A 93 -3.16 2.22 -6.93
CA ASP A 93 -2.21 1.12 -7.23
C ASP A 93 -0.75 1.52 -6.96
N CYS A 94 -0.38 2.73 -7.37
CA CYS A 94 0.98 3.21 -7.17
C CYS A 94 1.31 3.42 -5.68
N TYR A 95 0.41 4.05 -4.93
CA TYR A 95 0.59 4.31 -3.50
C TYR A 95 0.69 3.00 -2.71
N VAL A 96 -0.27 2.08 -2.88
CA VAL A 96 -0.25 0.75 -2.24
C VAL A 96 1.09 0.07 -2.48
N LYS A 97 1.52 -0.03 -3.74
CA LYS A 97 2.78 -0.71 -4.09
C LYS A 97 3.99 -0.05 -3.44
N LYS A 98 4.02 1.29 -3.32
CA LYS A 98 5.16 2.02 -2.77
C LYS A 98 5.20 1.97 -1.25
N ILE A 99 4.04 2.14 -0.60
CA ILE A 99 3.88 2.07 0.85
C ILE A 99 4.21 0.65 1.34
N THR A 100 3.59 -0.38 0.76
CA THR A 100 3.87 -1.79 1.13
C THR A 100 5.33 -2.16 0.89
N LYS A 101 5.99 -1.57 -0.13
CA LYS A 101 7.43 -1.76 -0.31
C LYS A 101 8.24 -1.18 0.84
N GLN A 102 7.91 0.03 1.32
CA GLN A 102 8.62 0.62 2.46
C GLN A 102 8.39 -0.18 3.75
N GLU A 103 7.17 -0.66 3.97
CA GLU A 103 6.85 -1.51 5.13
C GLU A 103 7.67 -2.80 5.12
N LYS A 104 7.72 -3.48 3.97
CA LYS A 104 8.48 -4.72 3.82
C LYS A 104 9.99 -4.50 3.94
N ASP A 105 10.53 -3.49 3.26
CA ASP A 105 11.97 -3.21 3.24
C ASP A 105 12.47 -2.83 4.65
N ASN A 106 11.60 -2.24 5.50
CA ASN A 106 11.93 -1.87 6.88
C ASN A 106 11.40 -2.85 7.94
N LYS A 107 10.81 -3.99 7.53
CA LYS A 107 10.24 -5.01 8.43
C LYS A 107 9.27 -4.42 9.46
N LEU A 108 8.43 -3.48 9.05
CA LEU A 108 7.52 -2.78 9.94
C LEU A 108 6.35 -3.68 10.37
N VAL A 109 5.92 -3.50 11.60
CA VAL A 109 4.72 -4.12 12.17
C VAL A 109 3.61 -3.07 12.17
N ALA A 110 2.51 -3.33 11.48
CA ALA A 110 1.47 -2.34 11.17
C ALA A 110 0.92 -1.66 12.43
N GLU A 111 0.71 -2.43 13.48
CA GLU A 111 0.16 -1.98 14.78
C GLU A 111 1.08 -1.01 15.52
N LYS A 112 2.38 -0.97 15.16
CA LYS A 112 3.35 -0.03 15.75
C LYS A 112 3.41 1.30 15.00
N VAL A 113 2.86 1.35 13.79
CA VAL A 113 2.97 2.49 12.88
C VAL A 113 1.63 3.19 12.71
N TYR A 114 0.55 2.42 12.58
CA TYR A 114 -0.76 2.95 12.22
C TYR A 114 -1.68 3.00 13.42
N HIS A 115 -2.19 4.20 13.69
CA HIS A 115 -3.27 4.39 14.64
C HIS A 115 -4.61 4.15 13.93
N PRO A 116 -5.60 3.54 14.61
CA PRO A 116 -6.96 3.44 14.07
C PRO A 116 -7.47 4.83 13.68
N LEU A 117 -8.11 4.89 12.51
CA LEU A 117 -8.77 6.11 12.00
C LEU A 117 -10.08 6.37 12.74
#